data_AF-A0A8S3PPU7-F1
#
_entry.id   AF-A0A8S3PPU7-F1
#
_cell.length_a   1.000
_cell.length_b   1.000
_cell.length_c   1.000
_cell.angle_alpha   90.00
_cell.angle_beta   90.00
_cell.angle_gamma   90.00
#
_symmetry.space_group_name_H-M   'P 1'
#
loop_
_entity.id
_entity.type
_entity.pdbx_description
1 polymer ?
#
loop_
_entity_poly.entity_id
_entity_poly.type
_entity_poly.pdbx_seq_one_letter_code
_entity_poly.pdbx_strand_id
1 'polypeptide(L)'
;MKYSSTDKCPVSLPVKECTEEQNKLLSSDTYCGKINPDRQEGVTPFADCLKSDSKMAKELFDACIVDVCMNLGGPYEKEALCLAIDAVAQNCRKNDFEYDEWRKPDFCPMTCDEHSTYKFSSKCPATCENKNPTDEDCDLPAVEGCVCDEGYYLDDKKCPRKSV
;
A
#
# COMPACT_ATOMS: atom_id res chain seq x y z
N MET A 1 33.15 7.32 18.50
CA MET A 1 32.78 7.98 17.24
C MET A 1 31.41 8.60 17.47
N LYS A 2 31.30 9.93 17.50
CA LYS A 2 30.04 10.64 17.75
C LYS A 2 29.47 11.05 16.39
N TYR A 3 28.34 10.49 15.97
CA TYR A 3 27.63 10.98 14.80
C TYR A 3 26.83 12.22 15.19
N SER A 4 27.20 13.36 14.62
CA SER A 4 26.54 14.65 14.78
C SER A 4 25.42 14.77 13.75
N SER A 5 24.18 14.93 14.23
CA SER A 5 22.97 15.07 13.43
C SER A 5 22.81 16.50 12.86
N THR A 6 23.72 16.94 12.00
CA THR A 6 23.60 18.25 11.30
C THR A 6 23.97 18.23 9.82
N ASP A 7 24.21 17.07 9.22
CA ASP A 7 24.46 16.98 7.79
C ASP A 7 23.12 16.98 7.05
N LYS A 8 22.70 18.16 6.60
CA LYS A 8 21.63 18.30 5.61
C LYS A 8 22.01 17.43 4.41
N CYS A 9 21.20 16.43 4.06
CA CYS A 9 21.34 15.75 2.78
C CYS A 9 21.30 16.80 1.67
N PRO A 10 22.38 17.00 0.90
CA PRO A 10 22.33 17.88 -0.25
C PRO A 10 21.47 17.20 -1.32
N VAL A 11 20.19 17.57 -1.38
CA VAL A 11 19.32 17.14 -2.47
C VAL A 11 19.26 18.27 -3.49
N SER A 12 20.12 18.16 -4.50
CA SER A 12 19.78 18.69 -5.82
C SER A 12 20.29 17.71 -6.86
N LEU A 13 19.70 16.51 -6.86
CA LEU A 13 19.66 15.75 -8.11
C LEU A 13 18.79 16.55 -9.08
N PRO A 14 19.17 16.67 -10.36
CA PRO A 14 18.29 17.28 -11.35
C PRO A 14 16.97 16.48 -11.35
N VAL A 15 15.88 17.15 -10.96
CA VAL A 15 14.54 16.58 -11.07
C VAL A 15 14.33 16.34 -12.55
N LYS A 16 14.25 15.07 -12.95
CA LYS A 16 13.81 14.73 -14.30
C LYS A 16 12.34 15.15 -14.37
N GLU A 17 12.09 16.29 -14.97
CA GLU A 17 10.72 16.76 -15.19
C GLU A 17 10.02 15.85 -16.19
N CYS A 18 8.80 15.46 -15.86
CA CYS A 18 7.94 14.65 -16.72
C CYS A 18 7.41 15.50 -17.86
N THR A 19 7.35 14.94 -19.06
CA THR A 19 6.69 15.63 -20.18
C THR A 19 5.20 15.77 -19.92
N GLU A 20 4.53 16.67 -20.64
CA GLU A 20 3.07 16.83 -20.54
C GLU A 20 2.33 15.52 -20.86
N GLU A 21 2.81 14.74 -21.84
CA GLU A 21 2.21 13.44 -22.17
C GLU A 21 2.38 12.42 -21.03
N GLN A 22 3.56 12.41 -20.39
CA GLN A 22 3.81 11.55 -19.23
C GLN A 22 2.92 11.94 -18.05
N ASN A 23 2.81 13.23 -17.75
CA ASN A 23 1.92 13.71 -16.69
C ASN A 23 0.47 13.31 -16.93
N LYS A 24 0.00 13.40 -18.18
CA LYS A 24 -1.36 12.98 -18.55
C LYS A 24 -1.56 11.48 -18.36
N LEU A 25 -0.58 10.66 -18.77
CA LEU A 25 -0.62 9.21 -18.56
C LEU A 25 -0.64 8.86 -17.07
N LEU A 26 0.28 9.44 -16.29
CA LEU A 26 0.46 9.13 -14.88
C LEU A 26 -0.71 9.64 -14.01
N SER A 27 -1.46 10.64 -14.48
CA SER A 27 -2.70 11.11 -13.84
C SER A 27 -3.91 10.19 -14.05
N SER A 28 -3.78 9.12 -14.84
CA SER A 28 -4.86 8.16 -15.08
C SER A 28 -5.06 7.16 -13.95
N ASP A 29 -6.22 6.50 -13.91
CA ASP A 29 -6.62 5.55 -12.85
C ASP A 29 -5.78 4.26 -12.84
N THR A 30 -5.03 3.99 -13.92
CA THR A 30 -4.05 2.89 -13.98
C THR A 30 -2.71 3.25 -13.35
N TYR A 31 -2.51 4.52 -12.99
CA TYR A 31 -1.34 5.06 -12.30
C TYR A 31 -1.79 5.85 -11.06
N CYS A 32 -1.35 7.10 -10.90
CA CYS A 32 -1.55 7.91 -9.70
C CYS A 32 -2.97 8.46 -9.58
N GLY A 33 -3.85 8.25 -10.57
CA GLY A 33 -5.23 8.75 -10.56
C GLY A 33 -6.04 8.33 -9.34
N LYS A 34 -5.72 7.19 -8.72
CA LYS A 34 -6.37 6.73 -7.47
C LYS A 34 -6.06 7.58 -6.23
N ILE A 35 -5.02 8.43 -6.29
CA ILE A 35 -4.66 9.38 -5.23
C ILE A 35 -5.22 10.78 -5.54
N ASN A 36 -5.61 11.03 -6.80
CA ASN A 36 -5.95 12.36 -7.29
C ASN A 36 -7.08 12.99 -6.46
N PRO A 37 -6.87 14.16 -5.83
CA PRO A 37 -7.89 14.87 -5.05
C PRO A 37 -9.17 15.17 -5.83
N ASP A 38 -9.06 15.35 -7.14
CA ASP A 38 -10.17 15.77 -8.00
C ASP A 38 -10.97 14.57 -8.57
N ARG A 39 -10.56 13.33 -8.31
CA ARG A 39 -11.14 12.11 -8.94
C ARG A 39 -11.22 10.91 -8.00
N GLN A 40 -12.04 11.02 -6.97
CA GLN A 40 -12.05 10.01 -5.89
C GLN A 40 -13.28 9.11 -5.87
N GLU A 41 -14.44 9.59 -6.33
CA GLU A 41 -15.68 8.79 -6.28
C GLU A 41 -15.64 7.64 -7.29
N GLY A 42 -15.73 6.41 -6.79
CA GLY A 42 -15.74 5.19 -7.60
C GLY A 42 -14.38 4.77 -8.20
N VAL A 43 -13.32 5.57 -7.99
CA VAL A 43 -11.97 5.31 -8.54
C VAL A 43 -11.04 4.70 -7.49
N THR A 44 -11.22 5.11 -6.22
CA THR A 44 -10.32 4.78 -5.11
C THR A 44 -11.11 4.34 -3.88
N PRO A 45 -10.66 3.30 -3.15
CA PRO A 45 -11.28 2.90 -1.89
C PRO A 45 -10.97 3.88 -0.74
N PHE A 46 -10.06 4.84 -0.96
CA PHE A 46 -9.63 5.82 0.05
C PHE A 46 -10.40 7.15 -0.01
N ALA A 47 -11.56 7.20 -0.69
CA ALA A 47 -12.22 8.45 -1.04
C ALA A 47 -12.51 9.34 0.18
N ASP A 48 -13.03 8.79 1.27
CA ASP A 48 -13.37 9.58 2.47
C ASP A 48 -12.12 10.13 3.17
N CYS A 49 -11.07 9.32 3.26
CA CYS A 49 -9.77 9.72 3.80
C CYS A 49 -9.15 10.86 2.98
N LEU A 50 -9.07 10.70 1.67
CA LEU A 50 -8.43 11.70 0.82
C LEU A 50 -9.26 13.00 0.73
N LYS A 51 -10.59 12.93 0.86
CA LYS A 51 -11.46 14.11 1.00
C LYS A 51 -11.22 14.85 2.31
N SER A 52 -10.92 14.13 3.40
CA SER A 52 -10.69 14.72 4.72
C SER A 52 -9.43 15.59 4.80
N ASP A 53 -8.42 15.29 3.97
CA ASP A 53 -7.17 16.03 3.88
C ASP A 53 -6.72 16.16 2.42
N SER A 54 -7.35 17.09 1.70
CA SER A 54 -7.03 17.34 0.29
C SER A 54 -5.60 17.86 0.07
N LYS A 55 -4.97 18.42 1.11
CA LYS A 55 -3.58 18.86 1.04
C LYS A 55 -2.65 17.65 0.99
N MET A 56 -2.84 16.70 1.90
CA MET A 56 -2.11 15.43 1.89
C MET A 56 -2.36 14.64 0.60
N ALA A 57 -3.61 14.56 0.15
CA ALA A 57 -3.95 13.91 -1.13
C ALA A 57 -3.16 14.52 -2.30
N LYS A 58 -3.09 15.86 -2.38
CA LYS A 58 -2.32 16.56 -3.41
C LYS A 58 -0.81 16.29 -3.29
N GLU A 59 -0.24 16.35 -2.09
CA GLU A 59 1.19 16.10 -1.89
C GLU A 59 1.58 14.66 -2.26
N LEU A 60 0.77 13.67 -1.90
CA LEU A 60 0.97 12.27 -2.28
C LEU A 60 0.76 12.02 -3.77
N PHE A 61 -0.23 12.68 -4.38
CA PHE A 61 -0.46 12.62 -5.83
C PHE A 61 0.74 13.18 -6.60
N ASP A 62 1.21 14.38 -6.24
CA ASP A 62 2.37 15.03 -6.88
C ASP A 62 3.63 14.16 -6.73
N ALA A 63 3.87 13.59 -5.54
CA ALA A 63 4.97 12.67 -5.28
C ALA A 63 4.88 11.40 -6.13
N CYS A 64 3.70 10.80 -6.23
CA CYS A 64 3.46 9.62 -7.09
C CYS A 64 3.83 9.90 -8.55
N ILE A 65 3.41 11.04 -9.10
CA ILE A 65 3.74 11.41 -10.48
C ILE A 65 5.25 11.47 -10.67
N VAL A 66 5.96 12.15 -9.77
CA VAL A 66 7.43 12.29 -9.84
C VAL A 66 8.12 10.93 -9.73
N ASP A 67 7.79 10.13 -8.71
CA ASP A 67 8.47 8.86 -8.46
C ASP A 67 8.25 7.84 -9.59
N VAL A 68 7.02 7.73 -10.10
CA VAL A 68 6.73 6.82 -11.22
C VAL A 68 7.40 7.31 -12.50
N CYS A 69 7.40 8.61 -12.75
CA CYS A 69 8.04 9.20 -13.92
C CYS A 69 9.56 9.02 -13.97
N MET A 70 10.23 9.09 -12.82
CA MET A 70 11.66 8.80 -12.72
C MET A 70 11.97 7.34 -13.07
N ASN A 71 11.01 6.43 -12.86
CA ASN A 71 11.12 5.01 -13.12
C ASN A 71 10.39 4.54 -14.38
N LEU A 72 9.77 5.45 -15.14
CA LEU A 72 8.90 5.12 -16.26
C LEU A 72 9.65 4.33 -17.36
N GLY A 73 9.08 3.21 -17.77
CA GLY A 73 9.67 2.23 -18.69
C GLY A 73 10.76 1.34 -18.07
N GLY A 74 11.06 1.51 -16.78
CA GLY A 74 12.08 0.77 -16.04
C GLY A 74 11.50 -0.34 -15.16
N PRO A 75 12.38 -1.15 -14.51
CA PRO A 75 11.96 -2.27 -13.68
C PRO A 75 11.20 -1.85 -12.41
N TYR A 76 11.40 -0.61 -11.95
CA TYR A 76 10.81 -0.09 -10.70
C TYR A 76 9.54 0.74 -10.92
N GLU A 77 9.03 0.88 -12.15
CA GLU A 77 7.85 1.70 -12.46
C GLU A 77 6.64 1.29 -11.60
N LYS A 78 6.33 -0.01 -11.60
CA LYS A 78 5.20 -0.56 -10.84
C LYS A 78 5.44 -0.48 -9.33
N GLU A 79 6.66 -0.71 -8.89
CA GLU A 79 7.02 -0.64 -7.47
C GLU A 79 6.81 0.78 -6.92
N ALA A 80 7.30 1.80 -7.64
CA ALA A 80 7.11 3.21 -7.29
C ALA A 80 5.62 3.57 -7.17
N LEU A 81 4.80 3.13 -8.13
CA LEU A 81 3.34 3.33 -8.07
C LEU A 81 2.75 2.68 -6.81
N CYS A 82 3.07 1.41 -6.58
CA CYS A 82 2.47 0.66 -5.49
C CYS A 82 2.90 1.16 -4.11
N LEU A 83 4.13 1.67 -3.97
CA LEU A 83 4.59 2.33 -2.75
C LEU A 83 3.83 3.62 -2.48
N ALA A 84 3.52 4.40 -3.52
CA ALA A 84 2.75 5.64 -3.36
C ALA A 84 1.30 5.36 -2.90
N ILE A 85 0.63 4.37 -3.49
CA ILE A 85 -0.72 3.98 -3.05
C ILE A 85 -0.69 3.35 -1.64
N ASP A 86 0.34 2.56 -1.33
CA ASP A 86 0.52 1.98 0.02
C ASP A 86 0.72 3.07 1.07
N ALA A 87 1.43 4.15 0.75
CA ALA A 87 1.56 5.32 1.61
C ALA A 87 0.20 5.99 1.90
N VAL A 88 -0.70 6.06 0.91
CA VAL A 88 -2.09 6.50 1.13
C VAL A 88 -2.80 5.56 2.09
N ALA A 89 -2.75 4.25 1.83
CA ALA A 89 -3.39 3.23 2.66
C ALA A 89 -2.92 3.29 4.13
N GLN A 90 -1.62 3.50 4.35
CA GLN A 90 -1.04 3.67 5.69
C GLN A 90 -1.50 4.97 6.35
N ASN A 91 -1.56 6.08 5.60
CA ASN A 91 -1.97 7.38 6.14
C ASN A 91 -3.45 7.39 6.51
N CYS A 92 -4.31 6.83 5.65
CA CYS A 92 -5.74 6.69 5.96
C CYS A 92 -5.97 5.87 7.22
N ARG A 93 -5.29 4.73 7.34
CA ARG A 93 -5.35 3.88 8.53
C ARG A 93 -4.86 4.61 9.79
N LYS A 94 -3.80 5.40 9.68
CA LYS A 94 -3.26 6.20 10.79
C LYS A 94 -4.22 7.28 11.28
N ASN A 95 -5.13 7.73 10.42
CA ASN A 95 -6.16 8.71 10.75
C ASN A 95 -7.54 8.05 10.93
N ASP A 96 -7.56 6.76 11.30
CA ASP A 96 -8.76 6.00 11.64
C ASP A 96 -9.82 5.90 10.51
N PHE A 97 -9.39 6.04 9.25
CA PHE A 97 -10.24 5.75 8.10
C PHE A 97 -10.17 4.27 7.72
N GLU A 98 -11.34 3.66 7.63
CA GLU A 98 -11.53 2.37 6.99
C GLU A 98 -11.63 2.53 5.47
N TYR A 99 -11.18 1.52 4.74
CA TYR A 99 -11.23 1.46 3.29
C TYR A 99 -11.31 0.01 2.83
N ASP A 100 -11.84 -0.21 1.64
CA ASP A 100 -11.91 -1.52 1.03
C ASP A 100 -10.58 -1.95 0.38
N GLU A 101 -10.48 -3.23 0.03
CA GLU A 101 -9.33 -3.81 -0.67
C GLU A 101 -8.95 -3.01 -1.93
N TRP A 102 -7.72 -2.47 -1.92
CA TRP A 102 -7.21 -1.62 -2.99
C TRP A 102 -6.24 -2.33 -3.94
N ARG A 103 -5.55 -3.38 -3.47
CA ARG A 103 -4.72 -4.23 -4.32
C ARG A 103 -5.60 -5.22 -5.07
N LYS A 104 -5.25 -5.47 -6.33
CA LYS A 104 -5.91 -6.45 -7.20
C LYS A 104 -4.84 -7.27 -7.93
N PRO A 105 -5.16 -8.47 -8.43
CA PRO A 105 -4.20 -9.28 -9.19
C PRO A 105 -3.53 -8.54 -10.36
N ASP A 106 -4.25 -7.60 -10.98
CA ASP A 106 -3.81 -6.74 -12.06
C ASP A 106 -3.34 -5.34 -11.62
N PHE A 107 -3.50 -4.99 -10.35
CA PHE A 107 -3.14 -3.68 -9.79
C PHE A 107 -2.43 -3.81 -8.44
N CYS A 108 -1.11 -3.62 -8.45
CA CYS A 108 -0.27 -3.71 -7.25
C CYS A 108 -0.42 -5.03 -6.45
N PRO A 109 -0.27 -6.20 -7.11
CA PRO A 109 -0.38 -7.48 -6.42
C PRO A 109 0.68 -7.58 -5.33
N MET A 110 0.30 -8.16 -4.19
CA MET A 110 1.22 -8.50 -3.11
C MET A 110 1.55 -9.98 -3.21
N THR A 111 2.85 -10.30 -3.29
CA THR A 111 3.33 -11.67 -3.23
C THR A 111 3.55 -12.06 -1.78
N CYS A 112 3.04 -13.23 -1.41
CA CYS A 112 3.19 -13.82 -0.09
C CYS A 112 4.17 -15.00 -0.14
N ASP A 113 4.77 -15.32 1.00
CA ASP A 113 5.66 -16.48 1.14
C ASP A 113 4.89 -17.80 0.98
N GLU A 114 5.62 -18.90 0.83
CA GLU A 114 5.04 -20.23 0.65
C GLU A 114 4.00 -20.56 1.73
N HIS A 115 2.87 -21.12 1.30
CA HIS A 115 1.73 -21.49 2.16
C HIS A 115 1.01 -20.31 2.83
N SER A 116 1.08 -19.14 2.21
CA SER A 116 0.30 -17.98 2.60
C SER A 116 -0.26 -17.25 1.38
N THR A 117 -1.43 -16.65 1.58
CA THR A 117 -2.17 -15.93 0.55
C THR A 117 -2.47 -14.52 1.03
N TYR A 118 -2.38 -13.55 0.11
CA TYR A 118 -2.80 -12.18 0.38
C TYR A 118 -4.28 -12.15 0.75
N LYS A 119 -4.60 -11.46 1.85
CA LYS A 119 -5.98 -11.16 2.25
C LYS A 119 -6.09 -9.73 2.73
N PHE A 120 -7.25 -9.15 2.47
CA PHE A 120 -7.71 -7.91 3.08
C PHE A 120 -8.83 -8.28 4.07
N SER A 121 -8.51 -8.45 5.34
CA SER A 121 -9.46 -8.96 6.34
C SER A 121 -9.16 -8.45 7.75
N SER A 122 -10.11 -8.64 8.66
CA SER A 122 -9.92 -8.44 10.10
C SER A 122 -8.73 -9.25 10.62
N LYS A 123 -8.03 -8.68 11.61
CA LYS A 123 -6.64 -8.99 12.02
C LYS A 123 -6.40 -10.31 12.77
N CYS A 124 -7.26 -11.31 12.69
CA CYS A 124 -7.05 -12.54 13.45
C CYS A 124 -6.67 -13.71 12.54
N PRO A 125 -5.37 -13.85 12.20
CA PRO A 125 -4.89 -15.03 11.51
C PRO A 125 -4.98 -16.25 12.44
N ALA A 126 -5.20 -17.42 11.86
CA ALA A 126 -5.08 -18.67 12.60
C ALA A 126 -3.62 -18.84 13.10
N THR A 127 -3.46 -19.01 14.41
CA THR A 127 -2.16 -19.24 15.05
C THR A 127 -2.06 -20.66 15.57
N CYS A 128 -0.87 -21.04 16.04
CA CYS A 128 -0.69 -22.32 16.73
C CYS A 128 -1.57 -22.50 17.98
N GLU A 129 -1.97 -21.39 18.63
CA GLU A 129 -2.76 -21.38 19.86
C GLU A 129 -4.26 -21.27 19.58
N ASN A 130 -4.66 -20.47 18.60
CA ASN A 130 -6.03 -20.37 18.13
C ASN A 130 -6.13 -20.74 16.64
N LYS A 131 -6.55 -21.97 16.37
CA LYS A 131 -6.62 -22.52 15.00
C LYS A 131 -7.83 -22.03 14.20
N ASN A 132 -8.91 -21.64 14.90
CA ASN A 132 -10.17 -21.24 14.27
C ASN A 132 -10.64 -19.91 14.89
N PRO A 133 -9.90 -18.80 14.68
CA PRO A 133 -10.38 -17.50 15.10
C PRO A 133 -11.67 -17.15 14.35
N THR A 134 -12.65 -16.66 15.09
CA THR A 134 -13.90 -16.12 14.54
C THR A 134 -13.82 -14.60 14.47
N ASP A 135 -14.69 -13.97 13.67
CA ASP A 135 -14.79 -12.50 13.63
C ASP A 135 -15.17 -11.91 15.00
N GLU A 136 -15.88 -12.67 15.85
CA GLU A 136 -16.19 -12.29 17.23
C GLU A 136 -14.94 -12.26 18.13
N ASP A 137 -13.91 -13.04 17.80
CA ASP A 137 -12.63 -13.02 18.51
C ASP A 137 -11.78 -11.79 18.13
N CYS A 138 -12.21 -11.00 17.14
CA CYS A 138 -11.41 -9.96 16.52
C CYS A 138 -12.17 -8.67 16.18
N ASP A 139 -12.30 -7.78 17.17
CA ASP A 139 -12.80 -6.42 16.96
C ASP A 139 -11.69 -5.47 16.48
N LEU A 140 -11.05 -5.82 15.36
CA LEU A 140 -9.96 -5.04 14.78
C LEU A 140 -10.30 -4.65 13.32
N PRO A 141 -10.00 -3.40 12.90
CA PRO A 141 -10.22 -2.97 11.54
C PRO A 141 -9.51 -3.87 10.53
N ALA A 142 -10.14 -4.03 9.36
CA ALA A 142 -9.56 -4.78 8.26
C ALA A 142 -8.19 -4.20 7.87
N VAL A 143 -7.21 -5.08 7.72
CA VAL A 143 -5.91 -4.73 7.15
C VAL A 143 -5.51 -5.74 6.11
N GLU A 144 -4.65 -5.29 5.21
CA GLU A 144 -4.02 -6.18 4.26
C GLU A 144 -2.84 -6.92 4.87
N GLY A 145 -2.62 -8.15 4.41
CA GLY A 145 -1.44 -8.93 4.78
C GLY A 145 -1.48 -10.35 4.20
N CYS A 146 -0.40 -11.08 4.43
CA CYS A 146 -0.33 -12.50 4.09
C CYS A 146 -0.91 -13.33 5.24
N VAL A 147 -1.88 -14.18 4.92
CA VAL A 147 -2.54 -15.09 5.86
C VAL A 147 -2.21 -16.53 5.47
N CYS A 148 -1.85 -17.37 6.43
CA CYS A 148 -1.54 -18.77 6.16
C CYS A 148 -2.74 -19.50 5.52
N ASP A 149 -2.42 -20.38 4.58
CA ASP A 149 -3.42 -21.22 3.92
C ASP A 149 -4.00 -22.26 4.89
N GLU A 150 -5.13 -22.86 4.51
CA GLU A 150 -5.77 -23.89 5.34
C GLU A 150 -4.82 -25.06 5.64
N GLY A 151 -4.71 -25.42 6.93
CA GLY A 151 -3.78 -26.45 7.41
C GLY A 151 -2.36 -25.93 7.74
N TYR A 152 -2.11 -24.64 7.54
CA TYR A 152 -0.90 -23.93 7.92
C TYR A 152 -1.22 -22.84 8.94
N TYR A 153 -0.30 -22.60 9.88
CA TYR A 153 -0.56 -21.70 11.00
C TYR A 153 0.59 -20.73 11.17
N LEU A 154 0.28 -19.48 11.49
CA LEU A 154 1.30 -18.46 11.64
C LEU A 154 2.20 -18.80 12.83
N ASP A 155 3.50 -18.93 12.54
CA ASP A 155 4.58 -19.07 13.50
C ASP A 155 5.72 -18.12 13.11
N ASP A 156 5.91 -17.08 13.92
CA ASP A 156 6.70 -15.87 13.60
C ASP A 156 6.30 -15.20 12.28
N LYS A 157 6.96 -15.59 11.18
CA LYS A 157 6.77 -15.07 9.82
C LYS A 157 6.61 -16.18 8.78
N LYS A 158 6.40 -17.42 9.25
CA LYS A 158 6.26 -18.59 8.40
C LYS A 158 4.93 -19.27 8.65
N CYS A 159 4.51 -20.02 7.65
CA CYS A 159 3.34 -20.87 7.69
C CYS A 159 3.80 -22.33 7.57
N PRO A 160 4.32 -22.97 8.65
CA PRO A 160 4.64 -24.39 8.61
C PRO A 160 3.37 -25.26 8.56
N ARG A 161 3.45 -26.38 7.83
CA ARG A 161 2.38 -27.39 7.84
C ARG A 161 2.39 -28.07 9.21
N LYS A 162 1.24 -28.26 9.83
CA LYS A 162 1.16 -29.15 11.00
C LYS A 162 0.73 -30.55 10.60
N SER A 163 1.54 -31.53 11.02
CA SER A 163 1.16 -32.94 11.14
C SER A 163 0.09 -33.05 12.22
N VAL A 164 -0.94 -33.87 11.95
CA VAL A 164 -2.01 -34.23 12.89
C VAL A 164 -1.42 -34.82 14.18
#